data_AF-A0A3N0XBR5-F1
#
_entry.id   AF-A0A3N0XBR5-F1
#
_cell.length_a   1.000
_cell.length_b   1.000
_cell.length_c   1.000
_cell.angle_alpha   90.00
_cell.angle_beta   90.00
_cell.angle_gamma   90.00
#
_symmetry.space_group_name_H-M   'P 1'
#
loop_
_entity.id
_entity.type
_entity.pdbx_description
1 polymer ?
#
loop_
_entity_poly.entity_id
_entity_poly.type
_entity_poly.pdbx_seq_one_letter_code
_entity_poly.pdbx_strand_id
1 'polypeptide(L)'
;MTTKQKIEDCFYNAKISELPVLIDSLIVEVGVEEASEIYATLLLQKFTHFSADTCAKLMEIAIRTNMQIALVKFPVNPFFRLAIFKGSVDLYECYIEEFIQPLLAKNTDEEKNFDIYLDLQTIALKIADDCHNNYHRVIKGLNYNGAFRSDRSGILSINEEDFEIMNALCENYNSIIGRRDILQDLEKKMNEV
;
A
#
# COMPACT_ATOMS: atom_id res chain seq x y z
N MET A 1 10.73 -5.59 25.20
CA MET A 1 9.93 -5.13 24.05
C MET A 1 10.88 -4.64 22.99
N THR A 2 10.91 -5.31 21.83
CA THR A 2 11.83 -4.99 20.71
C THR A 2 11.43 -3.68 20.04
N THR A 3 12.33 -3.07 19.25
CA THR A 3 12.03 -1.82 18.53
C THR A 3 10.89 -2.01 17.53
N LYS A 4 10.86 -3.16 16.84
CA LYS A 4 9.69 -3.58 16.03
C LYS A 4 8.38 -3.56 16.81
N GLN A 5 8.34 -4.17 18.01
CA GLN A 5 7.14 -4.18 18.85
C GLN A 5 6.71 -2.77 19.28
N LYS A 6 7.66 -1.84 19.46
CA LYS A 6 7.34 -0.44 19.80
C LYS A 6 6.71 0.29 18.62
N ILE A 7 7.19 0.02 17.41
CA ILE A 7 6.59 0.56 16.19
C ILE A 7 5.18 -0.01 15.99
N GLU A 8 4.99 -1.31 16.20
CA GLU A 8 3.65 -1.95 16.21
C GLU A 8 2.73 -1.26 17.22
N ASP A 9 3.17 -1.04 18.45
CA ASP A 9 2.38 -0.34 19.46
C ASP A 9 2.06 1.11 19.07
N CYS A 10 2.98 1.83 18.42
CA CYS A 10 2.72 3.16 17.87
C CYS A 10 1.62 3.12 16.79
N PHE A 11 1.59 2.06 15.98
CA PHE A 11 0.58 1.89 14.96
C PHE A 11 -0.80 1.66 15.58
N TYR A 12 -0.92 0.86 16.64
CA TYR A 12 -2.21 0.59 17.30
C TYR A 12 -2.71 1.75 18.16
N ASN A 13 -1.80 2.43 18.88
CA ASN A 13 -2.16 3.44 19.86
C ASN A 13 -2.05 4.89 19.36
N ALA A 14 -1.82 5.09 18.06
CA ALA A 14 -1.67 6.40 17.42
C ALA A 14 -0.60 7.30 18.07
N LYS A 15 0.46 6.70 18.67
CA LYS A 15 1.59 7.43 19.27
C LYS A 15 2.63 7.81 18.22
N ILE A 16 2.22 8.68 17.30
CA ILE A 16 2.97 9.00 16.09
C ILE A 16 4.24 9.84 16.39
N SER A 17 4.28 10.57 17.50
CA SER A 17 5.40 11.44 17.87
C SER A 17 6.71 10.71 18.15
N GLU A 18 6.65 9.46 18.61
CA GLU A 18 7.84 8.65 18.93
C GLU A 18 8.39 7.90 17.72
N LEU A 19 7.61 7.86 16.63
CA LEU A 19 7.87 7.01 15.48
C LEU A 19 9.20 7.32 14.76
N PRO A 20 9.62 8.58 14.54
CA PRO A 20 10.90 8.88 13.90
C PRO A 20 12.10 8.28 14.64
N VAL A 21 12.13 8.42 15.96
CA VAL A 21 13.23 7.89 16.81
C VAL A 21 13.27 6.36 16.75
N LEU A 22 12.09 5.73 16.72
CA LEU A 22 11.98 4.27 16.61
C LEU A 22 12.42 3.77 15.23
N ILE A 23 12.13 4.51 14.15
CA ILE A 23 12.58 4.19 12.79
C ILE A 23 14.11 4.23 12.72
N ASP A 24 14.74 5.30 13.21
CA ASP A 24 16.20 5.40 13.23
C ASP A 24 16.83 4.28 14.06
N SER A 25 16.22 3.97 15.22
CA SER A 25 16.66 2.85 16.06
C SER A 25 16.56 1.52 15.33
N LEU A 26 15.46 1.28 14.60
CA LEU A 26 15.29 0.06 13.81
C LEU A 26 16.37 -0.05 12.72
N ILE A 27 16.65 1.04 12.00
CA ILE A 27 17.69 1.09 10.97
C ILE A 27 19.07 0.78 11.56
N VAL A 28 19.39 1.28 12.75
CA VAL A 28 20.65 0.98 13.44
C VAL A 28 20.72 -0.49 13.86
N GLU A 29 19.60 -1.08 14.27
CA GLU A 29 19.55 -2.47 14.74
C GLU A 29 19.69 -3.50 13.61
N VAL A 30 18.99 -3.30 12.49
CA VAL A 30 18.87 -4.31 11.41
C VAL A 30 19.40 -3.86 10.05
N GLY A 31 19.80 -2.59 9.93
CA GLY A 31 20.17 -1.99 8.64
C GLY A 31 18.96 -1.49 7.85
N VAL A 32 19.22 -0.63 6.86
CA VAL A 32 18.18 0.07 6.07
C VAL A 32 17.30 -0.90 5.28
N GLU A 33 17.89 -1.94 4.68
CA GLU A 33 17.17 -2.91 3.85
C GLU A 33 16.15 -3.70 4.68
N GLU A 34 16.60 -4.33 5.77
CA GLU A 34 15.71 -5.10 6.63
C GLU A 34 14.69 -4.20 7.34
N ALA A 35 15.07 -2.98 7.73
CA ALA A 35 14.13 -2.01 8.30
C ALA A 35 13.01 -1.63 7.31
N SER A 36 13.34 -1.44 6.03
CA SER A 36 12.35 -1.16 4.97
C SER A 36 11.35 -2.31 4.83
N GLU A 37 11.83 -3.56 4.79
CA GLU A 37 10.98 -4.75 4.67
C GLU A 37 10.10 -4.97 5.93
N ILE A 38 10.66 -4.78 7.13
CA ILE A 38 9.91 -4.85 8.39
C ILE A 38 8.80 -3.80 8.38
N TYR A 39 9.12 -2.54 8.08
CA TYR A 39 8.14 -1.46 8.14
C TYR A 39 7.01 -1.64 7.11
N ALA A 40 7.36 -2.04 5.88
CA ALA A 40 6.36 -2.36 4.85
C ALA A 40 5.46 -3.53 5.28
N THR A 41 6.02 -4.52 5.98
CA THR A 41 5.23 -5.64 6.53
C THR A 41 4.26 -5.19 7.62
N LEU A 42 4.67 -4.28 8.50
CA LEU A 42 3.79 -3.72 9.52
C LEU A 42 2.64 -2.92 8.91
N LEU A 43 2.93 -2.12 7.87
CA LEU A 43 1.91 -1.41 7.11
C LEU A 43 0.95 -2.40 6.43
N LEU A 44 1.47 -3.46 5.80
CA LEU A 44 0.68 -4.50 5.15
C LEU A 44 -0.33 -5.15 6.11
N GLN A 45 0.12 -5.47 7.33
CA GLN A 45 -0.70 -6.10 8.37
C GLN A 45 -1.80 -5.17 8.88
N LYS A 46 -1.52 -3.87 8.99
CA LYS A 46 -2.49 -2.88 9.44
C LYS A 46 -3.45 -2.43 8.33
N PHE A 47 -3.04 -2.54 7.07
CA PHE A 47 -3.77 -1.93 5.96
C PHE A 47 -5.12 -2.60 5.69
N THR A 48 -6.16 -1.77 5.72
CA THR A 48 -7.47 -1.91 5.08
C THR A 48 -7.73 -0.67 4.22
N HIS A 49 -8.67 -0.71 3.29
CA HIS A 49 -9.01 0.50 2.53
C HIS A 49 -9.56 1.62 3.43
N PHE A 50 -10.20 1.28 4.56
CA PHE A 50 -10.64 2.26 5.56
C PHE A 50 -9.47 2.94 6.29
N SER A 51 -8.34 2.25 6.44
CA SER A 51 -7.16 2.78 7.14
C SER A 51 -6.09 3.33 6.19
N ALA A 52 -6.40 3.50 4.89
CA ALA A 52 -5.43 3.84 3.87
C ALA A 52 -4.72 5.16 4.17
N ASP A 53 -5.45 6.23 4.47
CA ASP A 53 -4.92 7.53 4.89
C ASP A 53 -3.95 7.43 6.08
N THR A 54 -4.32 6.62 7.08
CA THR A 54 -3.50 6.43 8.28
C THR A 54 -2.20 5.71 7.92
N CYS A 55 -2.28 4.68 7.08
CA CYS A 55 -1.10 3.95 6.61
C CYS A 55 -0.20 4.83 5.73
N ALA A 56 -0.78 5.68 4.87
CA ALA A 56 -0.06 6.66 4.07
C ALA A 56 0.67 7.65 4.98
N LYS A 57 0.02 8.15 6.03
CA LYS A 57 0.68 9.05 6.99
C LYS A 57 1.84 8.39 7.74
N LEU A 58 1.72 7.11 8.09
CA LEU A 58 2.80 6.36 8.73
C LEU A 58 3.98 6.15 7.75
N MET A 59 3.68 5.83 6.48
CA MET A 59 4.69 5.73 5.42
C MET A 59 5.41 7.06 5.19
N GLU A 60 4.66 8.17 5.11
CA GLU A 60 5.20 9.53 4.96
C GLU A 60 6.25 9.82 6.03
N ILE A 61 5.93 9.54 7.30
CA ILE A 61 6.85 9.75 8.42
C ILE A 61 8.11 8.90 8.27
N ALA A 62 7.97 7.65 7.83
CA ALA A 62 9.11 6.77 7.62
C ALA A 62 10.04 7.31 6.53
N ILE A 63 9.49 7.68 5.37
CA ILE A 63 10.25 8.20 4.23
C ILE A 63 10.94 9.53 4.61
N ARG A 64 10.21 10.44 5.27
CA ARG A 64 10.76 11.73 5.71
C ARG A 64 11.84 11.60 6.78
N THR A 65 11.72 10.60 7.67
CA THR A 65 12.74 10.34 8.70
C THR A 65 14.04 9.87 8.05
N ASN A 66 13.95 8.91 7.13
CA ASN A 66 15.13 8.41 6.44
C ASN A 66 14.82 7.92 5.03
N MET A 67 14.96 8.79 4.03
CA MET A 67 14.62 8.51 2.63
C MET A 67 15.31 7.26 2.04
N GLN A 68 16.42 6.79 2.62
CA GLN A 68 17.09 5.57 2.16
C GLN A 68 16.19 4.33 2.27
N ILE A 69 15.22 4.31 3.18
CA ILE A 69 14.26 3.19 3.30
C ILE A 69 13.40 3.03 2.04
N ALA A 70 13.17 4.11 1.28
CA ALA A 70 12.42 4.13 0.03
C ALA A 70 13.30 3.88 -1.21
N LEU A 71 14.63 3.95 -1.04
CA LEU A 71 15.63 3.72 -2.08
C LEU A 71 16.08 2.24 -2.18
N VAL A 72 15.87 1.46 -1.11
CA VAL A 72 16.23 0.02 -1.07
C VAL A 72 15.63 -0.70 -2.27
N LYS A 73 16.48 -1.39 -3.04
CA LYS A 73 16.11 -2.17 -4.23
C LYS A 73 15.27 -1.40 -5.26
N PHE A 74 15.44 -0.08 -5.34
CA PHE A 74 14.72 0.76 -6.30
C PHE A 74 14.82 0.18 -7.74
N PRO A 75 13.72 0.05 -8.49
CA PRO A 75 12.34 0.52 -8.20
C PRO A 75 11.43 -0.50 -7.50
N VAL A 76 11.94 -1.69 -7.17
CA VAL A 76 11.20 -2.79 -6.53
C VAL A 76 11.10 -2.61 -5.00
N ASN A 77 11.07 -1.35 -4.55
CA ASN A 77 11.08 -1.02 -3.13
C ASN A 77 9.86 -1.59 -2.38
N PRO A 78 10.00 -2.08 -1.13
CA PRO A 78 8.89 -2.64 -0.37
C PRO A 78 7.65 -1.74 -0.24
N PHE A 79 7.81 -0.42 -0.15
CA PHE A 79 6.68 0.51 -0.04
C PHE A 79 5.90 0.64 -1.35
N PHE A 80 6.60 0.76 -2.47
CA PHE A 80 5.96 0.78 -3.78
C PHE A 80 5.22 -0.53 -4.03
N ARG A 81 5.87 -1.67 -3.77
CA ARG A 81 5.23 -2.99 -3.91
C ARG A 81 3.98 -3.13 -3.04
N LEU A 82 4.02 -2.64 -1.81
CA LEU A 82 2.88 -2.64 -0.91
C LEU A 82 1.71 -1.84 -1.51
N ALA A 83 1.96 -0.64 -2.02
CA ALA A 83 0.95 0.21 -2.63
C ALA A 83 0.26 -0.49 -3.82
N ILE A 84 1.04 -1.09 -4.72
CA ILE A 84 0.50 -1.84 -5.86
C ILE A 84 -0.24 -3.09 -5.41
N PHE A 85 0.33 -3.87 -4.48
CA PHE A 85 -0.24 -5.12 -4.01
C PHE A 85 -1.62 -4.91 -3.36
N LYS A 86 -1.74 -3.87 -2.53
CA LYS A 86 -3.02 -3.47 -1.91
C LYS A 86 -3.91 -2.65 -2.84
N GLY A 87 -3.40 -2.19 -3.99
CA GLY A 87 -4.12 -1.27 -4.87
C GLY A 87 -4.53 0.01 -4.15
N SER A 88 -3.67 0.53 -3.26
CA SER A 88 -3.95 1.74 -2.52
C SER A 88 -3.37 2.94 -3.23
N VAL A 89 -4.25 3.81 -3.72
CA VAL A 89 -3.86 5.09 -4.34
C VAL A 89 -3.17 5.98 -3.29
N ASP A 90 -3.65 6.01 -2.05
CA ASP A 90 -3.06 6.85 -0.99
C ASP A 90 -1.62 6.46 -0.65
N LEU A 91 -1.33 5.15 -0.55
CA LEU A 91 0.04 4.66 -0.34
C LEU A 91 0.93 4.95 -1.56
N TYR A 92 0.37 4.83 -2.76
CA TYR A 92 1.07 5.12 -4.00
C TYR A 92 1.42 6.60 -4.10
N GLU A 93 0.44 7.49 -3.92
CA GLU A 93 0.63 8.94 -3.95
C GLU A 93 1.65 9.37 -2.90
N CYS A 94 1.55 8.84 -1.68
CA CYS A 94 2.55 9.09 -0.64
C CYS A 94 3.97 8.70 -1.08
N TYR A 95 4.16 7.51 -1.67
CA TYR A 95 5.47 7.10 -2.18
C TYR A 95 5.96 8.01 -3.33
N ILE A 96 5.06 8.43 -4.23
CA ILE A 96 5.40 9.31 -5.34
C ILE A 96 5.80 10.70 -4.84
N GLU A 97 5.00 11.31 -3.96
CA GLU A 97 5.21 12.67 -3.46
C GLU A 97 6.41 12.78 -2.52
N GLU A 98 6.59 11.80 -1.63
CA GLU A 98 7.62 11.89 -0.58
C GLU A 98 8.99 11.36 -1.03
N PHE A 99 9.03 10.55 -2.09
CA PHE A 99 10.28 9.95 -2.56
C PHE A 99 10.56 10.22 -4.04
N ILE A 100 9.64 9.86 -4.95
CA ILE A 100 9.92 9.96 -6.40
C ILE A 100 10.05 11.40 -6.86
N GLN A 101 9.11 12.28 -6.53
CA GLN A 101 9.18 13.68 -6.94
C GLN A 101 10.45 14.39 -6.40
N PRO A 102 10.85 14.22 -5.12
CA PRO A 102 12.13 14.74 -4.62
C PRO A 102 13.36 14.17 -5.32
N LEU A 103 13.31 12.91 -5.77
CA LEU A 103 14.39 12.29 -6.55
C LEU A 103 14.48 12.93 -7.95
N LEU A 104 13.34 13.05 -8.64
CA LEU A 104 13.25 13.63 -9.99
C LEU A 104 13.61 15.12 -10.00
N ALA A 105 13.19 15.88 -8.99
CA ALA A 105 13.49 17.32 -8.90
C ALA A 105 15.00 17.62 -8.80
N LYS A 106 15.81 16.63 -8.38
CA LYS A 106 17.28 16.73 -8.35
C LYS A 106 17.94 16.34 -9.67
N ASN A 107 17.19 15.75 -10.58
CA ASN A 107 17.67 15.25 -11.86
C ASN A 107 17.22 16.16 -13.00
N THR A 108 18.18 16.74 -13.72
CA THR A 108 17.91 17.62 -14.87
C THR A 108 17.74 16.84 -16.17
N ASP A 109 17.90 15.52 -16.13
CA ASP A 109 17.86 14.64 -17.29
C ASP A 109 16.45 14.05 -17.45
N GLU A 110 15.70 14.57 -18.43
CA GLU A 110 14.32 14.17 -18.75
C GLU A 110 14.25 12.69 -19.17
N GLU A 111 15.23 12.19 -19.92
CA GLU A 111 15.26 10.79 -20.38
C GLU A 111 15.37 9.83 -19.18
N LYS A 112 16.24 10.16 -18.21
CA LYS A 112 16.31 9.41 -16.95
C LYS A 112 15.03 9.48 -16.12
N ASN A 113 14.35 10.63 -16.13
CA ASN A 113 13.09 10.80 -15.40
C ASN A 113 11.98 9.96 -16.04
N PHE A 114 11.96 9.86 -17.38
CA PHE A 114 11.08 8.98 -18.12
C PHE A 114 11.35 7.51 -17.78
N ASP A 115 12.62 7.08 -17.80
CA ASP A 115 13.02 5.72 -17.47
C ASP A 115 12.58 5.31 -16.05
N ILE A 116 12.68 6.22 -15.07
CA ILE A 116 12.20 5.98 -13.70
C ILE A 116 10.70 5.63 -13.68
N TYR A 117 9.86 6.39 -14.38
CA TYR A 117 8.43 6.11 -14.42
C TYR A 117 8.12 4.85 -15.24
N LEU A 118 8.84 4.60 -16.33
CA LEU A 118 8.71 3.38 -17.12
C LEU A 118 9.02 2.13 -16.29
N ASP A 119 10.06 2.19 -15.47
CA ASP A 119 10.44 1.10 -14.56
C ASP A 119 9.37 0.86 -13.50
N LEU A 120 8.84 1.93 -12.87
CA LEU A 120 7.74 1.84 -11.91
C LEU A 120 6.48 1.25 -12.56
N GLN A 121 6.13 1.68 -13.77
CA GLN A 121 4.99 1.16 -14.52
C GLN A 121 5.17 -0.33 -14.84
N THR A 122 6.35 -0.73 -15.28
CA THR A 122 6.68 -2.14 -15.60
C THR A 122 6.51 -3.03 -14.36
N ILE A 123 6.98 -2.58 -13.20
CA ILE A 123 6.81 -3.32 -11.94
C ILE A 123 5.33 -3.37 -11.53
N ALA A 124 4.62 -2.25 -11.65
CA ALA A 124 3.21 -2.18 -11.28
C ALA A 124 2.36 -3.12 -12.14
N LEU A 125 2.60 -3.15 -13.46
CA LEU A 125 1.94 -4.07 -14.39
C LEU A 125 2.18 -5.53 -14.00
N LYS A 126 3.45 -5.89 -13.75
CA LYS A 126 3.80 -7.25 -13.36
C LYS A 126 3.08 -7.70 -12.08
N ILE A 127 3.08 -6.86 -11.04
CA ILE A 127 2.39 -7.18 -9.78
C ILE A 127 0.87 -7.26 -10.00
N ALA A 128 0.29 -6.35 -10.79
CA ALA A 128 -1.14 -6.35 -11.09
C ALA A 128 -1.56 -7.63 -11.84
N ASP A 129 -0.77 -8.08 -12.81
CA ASP A 129 -1.00 -9.33 -13.55
C ASP A 129 -0.88 -10.56 -12.63
N ASP A 130 0.15 -10.60 -11.78
CA ASP A 130 0.33 -11.66 -10.79
C ASP A 130 -0.86 -11.72 -9.80
N CYS A 131 -1.38 -10.57 -9.38
CA CYS A 131 -2.61 -10.52 -8.60
C CYS A 131 -3.82 -11.00 -9.42
N HIS A 132 -3.91 -10.62 -10.70
CA HIS A 132 -5.06 -10.95 -11.54
C HIS A 132 -5.19 -12.44 -11.85
N ASN A 133 -4.06 -13.09 -12.16
CA ASN A 133 -3.98 -14.52 -12.45
C ASN A 133 -4.41 -15.39 -11.26
N ASN A 134 -4.35 -14.83 -10.04
CA ASN A 134 -4.73 -15.51 -8.81
C ASN A 134 -6.16 -15.18 -8.32
N TYR A 135 -6.95 -14.37 -9.05
CA TYR A 135 -8.35 -14.15 -8.65
C TYR A 135 -9.20 -15.37 -8.97
N HIS A 136 -9.81 -15.95 -7.94
CA HIS A 136 -10.92 -16.87 -8.12
C HIS A 136 -12.09 -16.12 -8.77
N ARG A 137 -12.44 -16.49 -10.01
CA ARG A 137 -13.61 -15.94 -10.70
C ARG A 137 -14.88 -16.33 -9.95
N VAL A 138 -15.61 -15.34 -9.44
CA VAL A 138 -16.92 -15.53 -8.80
C VAL A 138 -18.02 -15.06 -9.76
N ILE A 139 -18.96 -15.95 -10.10
CA ILE A 139 -20.06 -15.66 -11.02
C ILE A 139 -21.35 -15.44 -10.21
N LYS A 140 -21.93 -14.23 -10.29
CA LYS A 140 -23.24 -13.90 -9.71
C LYS A 140 -24.32 -14.79 -10.35
N GLY A 141 -25.17 -15.44 -9.55
CA GLY A 141 -26.15 -16.42 -10.06
C GLY A 141 -25.71 -17.88 -9.96
N LEU A 142 -24.39 -18.14 -9.95
CA LEU A 142 -23.82 -19.49 -9.86
C LEU A 142 -23.12 -19.73 -8.51
N ASN A 143 -22.32 -18.77 -8.06
CA ASN A 143 -21.49 -18.87 -6.85
C ASN A 143 -22.04 -18.07 -5.67
N TYR A 144 -23.01 -17.17 -5.89
CA TYR A 144 -23.68 -16.40 -4.83
C TYR A 144 -25.13 -16.11 -5.24
N ASN A 145 -26.08 -16.65 -4.45
CA ASN A 145 -27.53 -16.51 -4.61
C ASN A 145 -28.21 -16.18 -3.26
N GLY A 146 -27.57 -15.35 -2.44
CA GLY A 146 -28.09 -14.98 -1.13
C GLY A 146 -29.18 -13.91 -1.21
N ALA A 147 -30.37 -14.20 -0.70
CA ALA A 147 -31.31 -13.18 -0.24
C ALA A 147 -31.07 -12.97 1.26
N PHE A 148 -30.86 -11.73 1.70
CA PHE A 148 -30.71 -11.48 3.13
C PHE A 148 -32.04 -11.75 3.86
N ARG A 149 -31.98 -12.46 5.00
CA ARG A 149 -33.15 -12.67 5.86
C ARG A 149 -33.46 -11.38 6.61
N SER A 150 -34.54 -10.69 6.28
CA SER A 150 -35.04 -9.58 7.09
C SER A 150 -35.69 -10.11 8.37
N ASP A 151 -35.24 -9.68 9.54
CA ASP A 151 -36.08 -9.78 10.72
C ASP A 151 -37.09 -8.63 10.75
N ARG A 152 -38.12 -8.75 11.59
CA ARG A 152 -39.24 -7.80 11.67
C ARG A 152 -38.86 -6.44 12.27
N SER A 153 -37.58 -6.23 12.62
CA SER A 153 -37.09 -4.98 13.22
C SER A 153 -36.57 -3.97 12.19
N GLY A 154 -36.44 -4.39 10.92
CA GLY A 154 -35.79 -3.58 9.89
C GLY A 154 -34.26 -3.55 10.00
N ILE A 155 -33.68 -4.27 10.97
CA ILE A 155 -32.24 -4.43 11.15
C ILE A 155 -31.84 -5.80 10.61
N LEU A 156 -31.07 -5.80 9.52
CA LEU A 156 -30.49 -6.99 8.94
C LEU A 156 -29.25 -7.39 9.74
N SER A 157 -29.39 -8.38 10.63
CA SER A 157 -28.25 -9.02 11.28
C SER A 157 -27.60 -10.00 10.30
N ILE A 158 -26.34 -9.73 9.94
CA ILE A 158 -25.52 -10.58 9.08
C ILE A 158 -24.65 -11.45 10.00
N ASN A 159 -24.46 -12.74 9.67
CA ASN A 159 -23.51 -13.56 10.42
C ASN A 159 -22.08 -13.03 10.24
N GLU A 160 -21.24 -13.20 11.24
CA GLU A 160 -19.84 -12.73 11.19
C GLU A 160 -19.08 -13.29 9.97
N GLU A 161 -19.26 -14.58 9.65
CA GLU A 161 -18.67 -15.20 8.45
C GLU A 161 -19.13 -14.53 7.14
N ASP A 162 -20.42 -14.20 7.04
CA ASP A 162 -20.98 -13.53 5.87
C ASP A 162 -20.45 -12.08 5.75
N PHE A 163 -20.27 -11.39 6.90
CA PHE A 163 -19.66 -10.06 6.96
C PHE A 163 -18.21 -10.08 6.50
N GLU A 164 -17.39 -11.03 6.97
CA GLU A 164 -15.99 -11.18 6.57
C GLU A 164 -15.86 -11.46 5.06
N ILE A 165 -16.74 -12.30 4.50
CA ILE A 165 -16.80 -12.55 3.05
C ILE A 165 -17.12 -11.25 2.29
N MET A 166 -18.11 -10.48 2.75
CA MET A 166 -18.47 -9.20 2.12
C MET A 166 -17.34 -8.19 2.21
N ASN A 167 -16.68 -8.07 3.36
CA ASN A 167 -15.57 -7.17 3.57
C ASN A 167 -14.39 -7.54 2.64
N ALA A 168 -14.04 -8.82 2.56
CA ALA A 168 -13.00 -9.31 1.65
C ALA A 168 -13.34 -9.03 0.17
N LEU A 169 -14.61 -9.16 -0.23
CA LEU A 169 -15.06 -8.82 -1.59
C LEU A 169 -14.89 -7.32 -1.87
N CYS A 170 -15.28 -6.46 -0.94
CA CYS A 170 -15.10 -5.01 -1.05
C CYS A 170 -13.61 -4.63 -1.15
N GLU A 171 -12.77 -5.16 -0.26
CA GLU A 171 -11.33 -4.93 -0.26
C GLU A 171 -10.68 -5.36 -1.57
N ASN A 172 -11.05 -6.54 -2.11
CA ASN A 172 -10.56 -7.02 -3.39
C ASN A 172 -10.99 -6.12 -4.56
N TYR A 173 -12.26 -5.70 -4.58
CA TYR A 173 -12.79 -4.81 -5.60
C TYR A 173 -12.07 -3.47 -5.60
N ASN A 174 -11.90 -2.86 -4.43
CA ASN A 174 -11.17 -1.60 -4.29
C ASN A 174 -9.71 -1.75 -4.72
N SER A 175 -9.05 -2.86 -4.35
CA SER A 175 -7.68 -3.14 -4.79
C SER A 175 -7.57 -3.23 -6.32
N ILE A 176 -8.57 -3.81 -7.01
CA ILE A 176 -8.59 -3.91 -8.48
C ILE A 176 -8.70 -2.51 -9.09
N ILE A 177 -9.64 -1.69 -8.60
CA ILE A 177 -9.80 -0.31 -9.05
C ILE A 177 -8.53 0.48 -8.82
N GLY A 178 -7.98 0.48 -7.61
CA GLY A 178 -6.83 1.30 -7.29
C GLY A 178 -5.57 0.90 -8.07
N ARG A 179 -5.35 -0.40 -8.34
CA ARG A 179 -4.25 -0.80 -9.26
C ARG A 179 -4.43 -0.23 -10.67
N ARG A 180 -5.65 -0.25 -11.21
CA ARG A 180 -5.93 0.35 -12.52
C ARG A 180 -5.64 1.85 -12.49
N ASP A 181 -6.08 2.54 -11.45
CA ASP A 181 -5.93 3.98 -11.33
C ASP A 181 -4.45 4.37 -11.16
N ILE A 182 -3.66 3.59 -10.39
CA ILE A 182 -2.20 3.74 -10.28
C ILE A 182 -1.51 3.58 -11.64
N LEU A 183 -1.87 2.55 -12.41
CA LEU A 183 -1.29 2.31 -13.74
C LEU A 183 -1.56 3.46 -14.71
N GLN A 184 -2.78 4.01 -14.68
CA GLN A 184 -3.15 5.17 -15.49
C GLN A 184 -2.39 6.43 -15.08
N ASP A 185 -2.19 6.65 -13.78
CA ASP A 185 -1.43 7.79 -13.29
C ASP A 185 0.05 7.69 -13.67
N LEU A 186 0.67 6.51 -13.56
CA LEU A 186 2.05 6.28 -14.02
C LEU A 186 2.20 6.54 -15.52
N GLU A 187 1.27 6.03 -16.34
CA GLU A 187 1.25 6.29 -17.79
C GLU A 187 1.14 7.79 -18.10
N LYS A 188 0.26 8.48 -17.37
CA LYS A 188 0.10 9.93 -17.51
C LYS A 188 1.40 10.66 -17.16
N LYS A 189 2.03 10.33 -16.03
CA LYS A 189 3.28 10.96 -15.59
C LYS A 189 4.42 10.75 -16.58
N MET A 190 4.53 9.56 -17.18
CA MET A 190 5.52 9.30 -18.25
C MET A 190 5.35 10.23 -19.45
N ASN A 191 4.11 10.59 -19.81
CA ASN A 191 3.82 11.49 -20.93
C ASN A 191 3.98 12.98 -20.58
N GLU A 192 4.15 13.31 -19.30
CA GLU A 192 4.31 14.68 -18.78
C GLU A 192 5.77 15.02 -18.44
N VAL A 193 6.67 14.03 -18.43
CA VAL A 193 8.13 14.22 -18.36
C VAL A 193 8.67 14.62 -19.72
#